data_AF-A0A7D5H536-F1
#
_entry.id   AF-A0A7D5H536-F1
#
_cell.length_a   1.000
_cell.length_b   1.000
_cell.length_c   1.000
_cell.angle_alpha   90.00
_cell.angle_beta   90.00
_cell.angle_gamma   90.00
#
_symmetry.space_group_name_H-M   'P 1'
#
loop_
_entity.id
_entity.type
_entity.pdbx_description
1 polymer ?
#
loop_
_entity_poly.entity_id
_entity_poly.type
_entity_poly.pdbx_seq_one_letter_code
_entity_poly.pdbx_strand_id
1 'polypeptide(L)'
;MEEITLGVPKPILERLPADDENAAADMQEAVAGWERQLNGILEEADDEREAVSRVLEVIDRFEERYETYDDMVPELRAWGQSPIYAIAWRTLYADVIAQLHDHDDLGDQLDRERNARLVEDGIRLRDL
;
A
#
# COMPACT_ATOMS: atom_id res chain seq x y z
N MET A 1 -7.67 -4.51 -17.73
CA MET A 1 -6.69 -4.98 -16.73
C MET A 1 -7.30 -6.15 -15.99
N GLU A 2 -6.48 -7.08 -15.49
CA GLU A 2 -6.99 -8.20 -14.67
C GLU A 2 -7.39 -7.72 -13.26
N GLU A 3 -8.25 -8.50 -12.60
CA GLU A 3 -8.71 -8.20 -11.23
C GLU A 3 -7.55 -8.34 -10.25
N ILE A 4 -7.44 -7.41 -9.31
CA ILE A 4 -6.45 -7.43 -8.24
C ILE A 4 -6.97 -8.36 -7.13
N THR A 5 -6.14 -9.29 -6.70
CA THR A 5 -6.36 -10.10 -5.50
C THR A 5 -5.29 -9.75 -4.47
N LEU A 6 -5.70 -9.35 -3.27
CA LEU A 6 -4.81 -9.00 -2.17
C LEU A 6 -4.94 -10.01 -1.02
N GLY A 7 -3.79 -10.36 -0.43
CA GLY A 7 -3.70 -11.23 0.74
C GLY A 7 -3.04 -10.54 1.93
N VAL A 8 -3.36 -11.01 3.14
CA VAL A 8 -2.55 -10.73 4.33
C VAL A 8 -1.54 -11.87 4.50
N PRO A 9 -0.21 -11.60 4.48
CA PRO A 9 0.79 -12.62 4.72
C PRO A 9 0.63 -13.28 6.09
N LYS A 10 0.57 -14.61 6.10
CA LYS A 10 0.53 -15.40 7.34
C LYS A 10 1.63 -15.03 8.35
N PRO A 11 2.90 -14.76 7.94
CA PRO A 11 3.94 -14.35 8.88
C PRO A 11 3.71 -13.00 9.57
N ILE A 12 2.80 -12.15 9.08
CA ILE A 12 2.39 -10.92 9.78
C ILE A 12 1.44 -11.29 10.91
N LEU A 13 0.44 -12.12 10.61
CA LEU A 13 -0.57 -12.56 11.59
C LEU A 13 0.06 -13.38 12.72
N GLU A 14 1.00 -14.27 12.41
CA GLU A 14 1.71 -15.09 13.41
C GLU A 14 2.61 -14.29 14.37
N ARG A 15 2.93 -13.03 14.03
CA ARG A 15 3.71 -12.14 14.89
C ARG A 15 2.85 -11.32 15.83
N LEU A 16 1.54 -11.29 15.64
CA LEU A 16 0.64 -10.58 16.54
C LEU A 16 0.61 -11.27 17.91
N PRO A 17 0.39 -10.51 19.00
CA PRO A 17 0.19 -11.10 20.32
C PRO A 17 -0.93 -12.15 20.31
N ALA A 18 -0.70 -13.30 20.93
CA ALA A 18 -1.58 -14.47 20.85
C ALA A 18 -3.01 -14.25 21.40
N ASP A 19 -3.18 -13.24 22.26
CA ASP A 19 -4.46 -12.93 22.90
C ASP A 19 -5.27 -11.86 22.12
N ASP A 20 -4.84 -11.47 20.91
CA ASP A 20 -5.46 -10.40 20.13
C ASP A 20 -5.96 -10.87 18.75
N GLU A 21 -7.06 -11.62 18.78
CA GLU A 21 -7.78 -12.04 17.57
C GLU A 21 -8.39 -10.84 16.80
N ASN A 22 -8.64 -9.72 17.46
CA ASN A 22 -9.24 -8.54 16.83
C ASN A 22 -8.27 -7.88 15.85
N ALA A 23 -7.00 -7.73 16.23
CA ALA A 23 -6.00 -7.12 15.36
C ALA A 23 -5.79 -7.89 14.04
N ALA A 24 -5.87 -9.22 14.09
CA ALA A 24 -5.78 -10.06 12.89
C ALA A 24 -7.00 -9.84 11.97
N ALA A 25 -8.20 -9.79 12.55
CA ALA A 25 -9.44 -9.55 11.81
C ALA A 25 -9.44 -8.16 11.17
N ASP A 26 -9.02 -7.12 11.90
CA ASP A 26 -8.94 -5.75 11.40
C ASP A 26 -8.03 -5.63 10.16
N MET A 27 -6.88 -6.32 10.16
CA MET A 27 -5.97 -6.34 9.01
C MET A 27 -6.58 -7.03 7.79
N GLN A 28 -7.28 -8.14 8.00
CA GLN A 28 -7.95 -8.86 6.92
C GLN A 28 -9.10 -8.04 6.33
N GLU A 29 -9.89 -7.38 7.18
CA GLU A 29 -10.97 -6.51 6.74
C GLU A 29 -10.43 -5.29 5.97
N ALA A 30 -9.33 -4.69 6.44
CA ALA A 30 -8.68 -3.59 5.76
C ALA A 30 -8.19 -3.99 4.36
N VAL A 31 -7.48 -5.12 4.23
CA VAL A 31 -7.01 -5.62 2.94
C VAL A 31 -8.17 -5.92 1.99
N ALA A 32 -9.22 -6.58 2.47
CA ALA A 32 -10.42 -6.81 1.65
C ALA A 32 -11.10 -5.50 1.23
N GLY A 33 -11.05 -4.47 2.08
CA GLY A 33 -11.53 -3.12 1.75
C GLY A 33 -10.72 -2.46 0.64
N TRP A 34 -9.39 -2.54 0.73
CA TRP A 34 -8.47 -2.00 -0.28
C TRP A 34 -8.63 -2.73 -1.62
N GLU A 35 -8.74 -4.06 -1.60
CA GLU A 35 -8.98 -4.86 -2.81
C GLU A 35 -10.25 -4.39 -3.53
N ARG A 36 -11.37 -4.26 -2.80
CA ARG A 36 -12.63 -3.75 -3.36
C ARG A 36 -12.49 -2.35 -3.95
N GLN A 37 -11.77 -1.46 -3.24
CA GLN A 37 -11.54 -0.09 -3.70
C GLN A 37 -10.72 -0.08 -5.00
N LEU A 38 -9.65 -0.86 -5.06
CA LEU A 38 -8.74 -0.92 -6.21
C LEU A 38 -9.44 -1.53 -7.43
N ASN A 39 -10.18 -2.63 -7.26
CA ASN A 39 -10.97 -3.19 -8.35
C ASN A 39 -12.08 -2.24 -8.82
N GLY A 40 -12.71 -1.49 -7.91
CA GLY A 40 -13.63 -0.41 -8.27
C GLY A 40 -12.96 0.66 -9.14
N ILE A 41 -11.72 1.05 -8.85
CA ILE A 41 -10.95 1.97 -9.70
C ILE A 41 -10.72 1.38 -11.10
N LEU A 42 -10.36 0.10 -11.19
CA LEU A 42 -10.13 -0.57 -12.48
C LEU A 42 -11.41 -0.66 -13.33
N GLU A 43 -12.57 -0.84 -12.69
CA GLU A 43 -13.87 -0.92 -13.36
C GLU A 43 -14.43 0.45 -13.79
N GLU A 44 -14.20 1.49 -12.99
CA GLU A 44 -14.76 2.82 -13.19
C GLU A 44 -13.96 3.72 -14.15
N ALA A 45 -12.68 3.42 -14.36
CA ALA A 45 -11.80 4.24 -15.19
C ALA A 45 -12.22 4.21 -16.68
N ASP A 46 -12.16 5.36 -17.34
CA ASP A 46 -12.49 5.49 -18.76
C ASP A 46 -11.45 4.80 -19.66
N ASP A 47 -10.18 4.79 -19.22
CA ASP A 47 -9.10 4.10 -19.88
C ASP A 47 -8.03 3.56 -18.91
N GLU A 48 -7.13 2.74 -19.45
CA GLU A 48 -6.07 2.10 -18.70
C GLU A 48 -5.11 3.10 -18.03
N ARG A 49 -4.82 4.23 -18.67
CA ARG A 49 -3.92 5.24 -18.11
C ARG A 49 -4.57 5.92 -16.91
N GLU A 50 -5.86 6.24 -16.99
CA GLU A 50 -6.61 6.78 -15.86
C GLU A 50 -6.63 5.78 -14.69
N ALA A 51 -6.88 4.50 -14.96
CA ALA A 51 -6.87 3.45 -13.94
C ALA A 51 -5.52 3.40 -13.21
N VAL A 52 -4.41 3.31 -13.95
CA VAL A 52 -3.05 3.30 -13.40
C VAL A 52 -2.77 4.56 -12.59
N SER A 53 -3.17 5.72 -13.11
CA SER A 53 -2.98 7.00 -12.45
C SER A 53 -3.68 7.05 -11.08
N ARG A 54 -4.92 6.56 -11.01
CA ARG A 54 -5.72 6.49 -9.77
C ARG A 54 -5.18 5.43 -8.81
N VAL A 55 -4.72 4.27 -9.31
CA VAL A 55 -4.05 3.25 -8.48
C VAL A 55 -2.76 3.81 -7.86
N LEU A 56 -1.95 4.56 -8.62
CA LEU A 56 -0.76 5.22 -8.08
C LEU A 56 -1.09 6.17 -6.93
N GLU A 57 -2.19 6.92 -6.99
CA GLU A 57 -2.61 7.79 -5.87
C GLU A 57 -2.94 6.99 -4.59
N VAL A 58 -3.49 5.78 -4.75
CA VAL A 58 -3.73 4.86 -3.63
C VAL A 58 -2.41 4.33 -3.08
N ILE A 59 -1.45 3.98 -3.95
CA ILE A 59 -0.11 3.54 -3.55
C ILE A 59 0.60 4.66 -2.78
N ASP A 60 0.57 5.90 -3.27
CA ASP A 60 1.15 7.05 -2.58
C ASP A 60 0.55 7.18 -1.16
N ARG A 61 -0.76 6.99 -1.01
CA ARG A 61 -1.41 6.98 0.31
C ARG A 61 -0.94 5.81 1.18
N PHE A 62 -0.69 4.64 0.62
CA PHE A 62 -0.15 3.50 1.35
C PHE A 62 1.30 3.75 1.80
N GLU A 63 2.12 4.39 0.96
CA GLU A 63 3.49 4.81 1.32
C GLU A 63 3.46 5.79 2.50
N GLU A 64 2.59 6.80 2.50
CA GLU A 64 2.44 7.72 3.64
C GLU A 64 2.03 7.00 4.94
N ARG A 65 1.16 6.00 4.84
CA ARG A 65 0.73 5.21 6.00
C ARG A 65 1.83 4.29 6.49
N TYR A 66 2.59 3.68 5.57
CA TYR A 66 3.80 2.93 5.88
C TYR A 66 4.77 3.79 6.70
N GLU A 67 5.08 5.01 6.23
CA GLU A 67 5.99 5.94 6.91
C GLU A 67 5.47 6.32 8.30
N THR A 68 4.17 6.63 8.40
CA THR A 68 3.52 6.94 9.69
C THR A 68 3.72 5.82 10.71
N TYR A 69 3.51 4.56 10.32
CA TYR A 69 3.71 3.43 11.22
C TYR A 69 5.19 3.16 11.50
N ASP A 70 6.09 3.40 10.55
CA ASP A 70 7.53 3.28 10.77
C ASP A 70 8.03 4.29 11.81
N ASP A 71 7.58 5.54 11.71
CA ASP A 71 7.92 6.62 12.64
C ASP A 71 7.40 6.35 14.07
N MET A 72 6.25 5.68 14.21
CA MET A 72 5.73 5.27 15.52
C MET A 72 6.62 4.24 16.22
N VAL A 73 7.37 3.41 15.49
CA VAL A 73 8.19 2.33 16.07
C VAL A 73 9.25 2.84 17.06
N PRO A 74 10.13 3.79 16.71
CA PRO A 74 11.10 4.34 17.66
C PRO A 74 10.42 5.08 18.81
N GLU A 75 9.32 5.80 18.56
CA GLU A 75 8.58 6.52 19.60
C GLU A 75 8.01 5.58 20.66
N LEU A 76 7.31 4.52 20.26
CA LEU A 76 6.75 3.53 21.17
C LEU A 76 7.83 2.87 22.02
N ARG A 77 8.98 2.53 21.42
CA ARG A 77 10.14 1.99 22.15
C ARG A 77 10.66 2.97 23.19
N ALA A 78 10.77 4.26 22.86
CA ALA A 78 11.22 5.28 23.80
C ALA A 78 10.26 5.43 25.00
N TRP A 79 8.97 5.15 24.81
CA TRP A 79 7.94 5.20 25.86
C TRP A 79 7.74 3.86 26.57
N GLY A 80 8.58 2.85 26.29
CA GLY A 80 8.48 1.51 26.89
C GLY A 80 7.24 0.72 26.44
N GLN A 81 6.56 1.15 25.38
CA GLN A 81 5.42 0.44 24.79
C GLN A 81 5.90 -0.58 23.76
N SER A 82 5.12 -1.65 23.56
CA SER A 82 5.41 -2.64 22.52
C SER A 82 5.09 -2.06 21.13
N PRO A 83 6.05 -1.99 20.20
CA PRO A 83 5.80 -1.49 18.84
C PRO A 83 5.20 -2.54 17.89
N ILE A 84 4.79 -3.71 18.39
CA ILE A 84 4.47 -4.87 17.55
C ILE A 84 3.35 -4.60 16.55
N TYR A 85 2.30 -3.88 16.94
CA TYR A 85 1.20 -3.52 16.04
C TYR A 85 1.63 -2.52 14.97
N ALA A 86 2.44 -1.53 15.33
CA ALA A 86 2.97 -0.57 14.35
C ALA A 86 3.85 -1.28 13.32
N ILE A 87 4.70 -2.22 13.76
CA ILE A 87 5.51 -3.05 12.86
C ILE A 87 4.62 -3.90 11.96
N ALA A 88 3.56 -4.52 12.49
CA ALA A 88 2.65 -5.36 11.73
C ALA A 88 1.91 -4.55 10.64
N TRP A 89 1.33 -3.40 10.98
CA TRP A 89 0.68 -2.50 10.01
C TRP A 89 1.66 -1.96 8.98
N ARG A 90 2.83 -1.48 9.39
CA ARG A 90 3.89 -1.05 8.47
C ARG A 90 4.23 -2.15 7.47
N THR A 91 4.45 -3.37 7.96
CA THR A 91 4.79 -4.51 7.11
C THR A 91 3.66 -4.86 6.17
N LEU A 92 2.40 -4.76 6.61
CA LEU A 92 1.23 -5.02 5.79
C LEU A 92 1.12 -4.02 4.63
N TYR A 93 1.33 -2.73 4.88
CA TYR A 93 1.34 -1.72 3.81
C TYR A 93 2.44 -1.99 2.78
N ALA A 94 3.66 -2.27 3.24
CA ALA A 94 4.76 -2.62 2.33
C ALA A 94 4.45 -3.85 1.48
N ASP A 95 3.82 -4.85 2.08
CA ASP A 95 3.47 -6.09 1.39
C ASP A 95 2.34 -5.90 0.37
N VAL A 96 1.30 -5.11 0.70
CA VAL A 96 0.24 -4.76 -0.26
C VAL A 96 0.81 -3.97 -1.44
N ILE A 97 1.71 -3.00 -1.18
CA ILE A 97 2.40 -2.28 -2.25
C ILE A 97 3.19 -3.25 -3.14
N ALA A 98 3.93 -4.19 -2.54
CA ALA A 98 4.65 -5.20 -3.30
C ALA A 98 3.71 -6.08 -4.14
N GLN A 99 2.57 -6.53 -3.59
CA GLN A 99 1.56 -7.29 -4.33
C GLN A 99 1.02 -6.53 -5.56
N LEU A 100 0.86 -5.20 -5.45
CA LEU A 100 0.42 -4.37 -6.58
C LEU A 100 1.49 -4.23 -7.67
N HIS A 101 2.77 -4.13 -7.28
CA HIS A 101 3.88 -4.11 -8.24
C HIS A 101 4.14 -5.49 -8.86
N ASP A 102 3.83 -6.58 -8.17
CA ASP A 102 3.96 -7.95 -8.67
C ASP A 102 2.73 -8.40 -9.49
N HIS A 103 1.68 -7.58 -9.58
CA HIS A 103 0.46 -7.88 -10.34
C HIS A 103 0.68 -7.66 -11.84
N ASP A 104 0.89 -8.77 -12.55
CA ASP A 104 0.94 -8.91 -14.02
C ASP A 104 1.25 -7.62 -14.80
N ASP A 105 0.34 -7.16 -15.65
CA ASP A 105 0.52 -5.97 -16.49
C ASP A 105 0.42 -4.66 -15.70
N LEU A 106 -0.13 -4.67 -14.49
CA LEU A 106 -0.31 -3.46 -13.66
C LEU A 106 1.03 -2.93 -13.17
N GLY A 107 1.92 -3.79 -12.65
CA GLY A 107 3.23 -3.39 -12.14
C GLY A 107 4.08 -2.62 -13.17
N ASP A 108 4.20 -3.17 -14.38
CA ASP A 108 4.93 -2.56 -15.49
C ASP A 108 4.33 -1.21 -15.92
N GLN A 109 3.03 -1.02 -15.72
CA GLN A 109 2.35 0.24 -16.02
C GLN A 109 2.54 1.28 -14.93
N LEU A 110 2.45 0.88 -13.67
CA LEU A 110 2.73 1.73 -12.52
C LEU A 110 4.15 2.31 -12.61
N ASP A 111 5.14 1.48 -12.93
CA ASP A 111 6.53 1.92 -13.08
C ASP A 111 6.71 2.93 -14.22
N ARG A 112 6.05 2.69 -15.36
CA ARG A 112 6.08 3.62 -16.50
C ARG A 112 5.43 4.95 -16.16
N GLU A 113 4.26 4.94 -15.55
CA GLU A 113 3.53 6.17 -15.19
C GLU A 113 4.27 6.96 -14.10
N ARG A 114 4.83 6.29 -13.07
CA ARG A 114 5.65 6.94 -12.05
C ARG A 114 6.88 7.62 -12.66
N ASN A 115 7.57 6.94 -13.58
CA ASN A 115 8.70 7.52 -14.31
C ASN A 115 8.28 8.72 -15.19
N ALA A 116 7.13 8.64 -15.85
CA ALA A 116 6.59 9.74 -16.65
C ALA A 116 6.32 10.98 -15.78
N ARG A 117 5.67 10.81 -14.62
CA ARG A 117 5.41 11.89 -13.65
C ARG A 117 6.71 12.53 -13.15
N LEU A 118 7.71 11.74 -12.78
CA LEU A 118 9.02 12.23 -12.35
C LEU A 118 9.72 13.08 -13.43
N VAL A 119 9.63 12.65 -14.70
CA VAL A 119 10.17 13.40 -15.84
C VAL A 119 9.41 14.72 -16.04
N GLU A 120 8.07 14.68 -16.01
CA GLU A 120 7.25 15.88 -16.14
C GLU A 120 7.56 16.92 -15.05
N ASP A 121 7.67 16.48 -13.80
CA ASP A 121 8.00 17.36 -12.67
C ASP A 121 9.43 17.90 -12.77
N GLY A 122 10.38 17.08 -13.20
CA GLY A 122 11.76 17.51 -13.45
C GLY A 122 11.89 18.54 -14.59
N ILE A 123 11.02 18.47 -15.60
CA ILE A 123 10.94 19.49 -16.66
C ILE A 123 10.32 20.78 -16.10
N ARG A 124 9.21 20.70 -15.37
CA ARG A 124 8.56 21.87 -14.74
C ARG A 124 9.51 22.64 -13.82
N LEU A 125 10.38 21.95 -13.07
CA LEU A 125 11.38 22.57 -12.19
C LEU A 125 12.54 23.25 -12.93
N ARG A 126 12.85 22.86 -14.18
CA ARG A 126 13.89 23.48 -15.01
C ARG A 126 13.44 24.76 -15.72
N ASP A 127 12.13 24.92 -15.90
CA ASP A 127 11.52 26.07 -16.57
C ASP A 127 11.18 27.23 -15.59
N LEU A 128 11.49 27.09 -14.30
CA LEU A 128 11.35 28.09 -13.23
C LEU A 128 12.68 28.80 -12.91
#